data_AF-A0A2A2M4D0-F1
#
_entry.id   AF-A0A2A2M4D0-F1
#
_cell.length_a   1.000
_cell.length_b   1.000
_cell.length_c   1.000
_cell.angle_alpha   90.00
_cell.angle_beta   90.00
_cell.angle_gamma   90.00
#
_symmetry.space_group_name_H-M   'P 1'
#
loop_
_entity.id
_entity.type
_entity.pdbx_description
1 polymer ?
#
loop_
_entity_poly.entity_id
_entity_poly.type
_entity_poly.pdbx_seq_one_letter_code
_entity_poly.pdbx_strand_id
1 'polypeptide(L)'
;MKMLNGEAGAGPLDPAVKAFEEHRQEFIELMREIRKKDPHITPTELQKQAEYEMISRGPKSRAFYRVQATRRLIGGGDIVKKRIDKEHNKALNAVSLATIRECD
;
A
#
# COMPACT_ATOMS: atom_id res chain seq x y z
N MET A 1 -4.88 38.72 -36.25
CA MET A 1 -5.26 38.05 -34.99
C MET A 1 -4.59 36.68 -34.92
N LYS A 2 -3.52 36.50 -34.12
CA LYS A 2 -3.05 35.18 -33.69
C LYS A 2 -3.59 34.96 -32.28
N MET A 3 -4.48 34.00 -32.13
CA MET A 3 -5.14 33.67 -30.88
C MET A 3 -4.42 32.50 -30.21
N LEU A 4 -4.12 32.68 -28.93
CA LEU A 4 -4.02 31.64 -27.89
C LEU A 4 -2.96 30.54 -28.11
N ASN A 5 -1.72 30.85 -27.74
CA ASN A 5 -0.88 29.84 -27.07
C ASN A 5 -1.06 30.09 -25.57
N GLY A 6 -1.98 29.35 -24.96
CA GLY A 6 -2.07 29.25 -23.50
C GLY A 6 -0.88 28.44 -23.01
N GLU A 7 0.22 29.13 -22.72
CA GLU A 7 1.29 28.57 -21.90
C GLU A 7 0.67 28.25 -20.54
N ALA A 8 0.38 26.97 -20.31
CA ALA A 8 0.01 26.47 -19.00
C ALA A 8 1.18 26.80 -18.07
N GLY A 9 1.01 27.86 -17.29
CA GLY A 9 2.02 28.40 -16.41
C GLY A 9 2.47 27.32 -15.44
N ALA A 10 3.68 26.80 -15.68
CA ALA A 10 4.50 26.16 -14.67
C ALA A 10 4.96 27.24 -13.69
N GLY A 11 4.03 27.76 -12.90
CA GLY A 11 4.34 28.51 -11.68
C GLY A 11 4.99 27.55 -10.67
N PRO A 12 5.67 28.08 -9.64
CA PRO A 12 6.27 27.23 -8.61
C PRO A 12 5.14 26.43 -7.96
N LEU A 13 5.10 25.12 -8.19
CA LEU A 13 4.17 24.24 -7.50
C LEU A 13 4.43 24.37 -6.00
N ASP A 14 3.37 24.62 -5.23
CA ASP A 14 3.44 24.64 -3.77
C ASP A 14 4.20 23.39 -3.29
N PRO A 15 5.22 23.52 -2.41
CA PRO A 15 5.96 22.38 -1.89
C PRO A 15 5.06 21.26 -1.35
N ALA A 16 3.86 21.58 -0.85
CA ALA A 16 2.88 20.58 -0.46
C ALA A 16 2.32 19.76 -1.64
N VAL A 17 2.05 20.43 -2.77
CA VAL A 17 1.59 19.78 -4.01
C VAL A 17 2.69 18.91 -4.60
N LYS A 18 3.93 19.39 -4.58
CA LYS A 18 5.08 18.61 -5.05
C LYS A 18 5.29 17.33 -4.23
N ALA A 19 5.28 17.43 -2.90
CA ALA A 19 5.39 16.27 -2.04
C ALA A 19 4.22 15.29 -2.27
N PHE A 20 2.99 15.80 -2.45
CA PHE A 20 1.86 14.95 -2.78
C PHE A 20 2.05 14.18 -4.11
N GLU A 21 2.56 14.84 -5.15
CA GLU A 21 2.86 14.19 -6.43
C GLU A 21 3.95 13.13 -6.31
N GLU A 22 5.02 13.40 -5.55
CA GLU A 22 6.10 12.44 -5.26
C GLU A 22 5.54 11.19 -4.55
N HIS A 23 4.77 11.38 -3.48
CA HIS A 23 4.10 10.29 -2.77
C HIS A 23 3.14 9.49 -3.66
N ARG A 24 2.43 10.16 -4.58
CA ARG A 24 1.55 9.50 -5.56
C ARG A 24 2.34 8.66 -6.55
N GLN A 25 3.49 9.15 -7.03
CA GLN A 25 4.37 8.40 -7.93
C GLN A 25 4.92 7.15 -7.24
N GLU A 26 5.44 7.29 -6.02
CA GLU A 26 5.93 6.18 -5.21
C GLU A 26 4.86 5.11 -4.98
N PHE A 27 3.60 5.52 -4.75
CA PHE A 27 2.49 4.59 -4.57
C PHE A 27 2.23 3.75 -5.83
N ILE A 28 2.27 4.39 -7.00
CA ILE A 28 2.06 3.72 -8.29
C ILE A 28 3.19 2.73 -8.57
N GLU A 29 4.44 3.11 -8.28
CA GLU A 29 5.60 2.25 -8.44
C GLU A 29 5.49 1.01 -7.55
N LEU A 30 5.12 1.19 -6.30
CA LEU A 30 4.92 0.11 -5.34
C LEU A 30 3.82 -0.87 -5.77
N MET A 31 2.68 -0.35 -6.26
CA MET A 31 1.61 -1.18 -6.83
C MET A 31 2.10 -2.01 -8.02
N ARG A 32 2.96 -1.44 -8.88
CA ARG A 32 3.56 -2.16 -10.02
C ARG A 32 4.53 -3.24 -9.54
N GLU A 33 5.35 -2.95 -8.53
CA GLU A 33 6.29 -3.92 -7.94
C GLU A 33 5.56 -5.12 -7.33
N ILE A 34 4.51 -4.87 -6.54
CA ILE A 34 3.73 -5.93 -5.89
C ILE A 34 3.05 -6.79 -6.95
N ARG A 35 2.44 -6.19 -7.97
CA ARG A 35 1.77 -6.96 -9.04
C ARG A 35 2.75 -7.74 -9.92
N LYS A 36 4.00 -7.31 -10.04
CA LYS A 36 5.05 -8.07 -10.71
C LYS A 36 5.45 -9.32 -9.92
N LYS A 37 5.43 -9.24 -8.58
CA LYS A 37 5.72 -10.38 -7.69
C LYS A 37 4.56 -11.37 -7.64
N ASP A 38 3.33 -10.86 -7.52
CA ASP A 38 2.10 -11.66 -7.49
C ASP A 38 1.13 -11.23 -8.60
N PRO A 39 1.17 -11.86 -9.79
CA PRO A 39 0.30 -11.51 -10.92
C PRO A 39 -1.20 -11.77 -10.67
N HIS A 40 -1.52 -12.70 -9.76
CA HIS A 40 -2.89 -13.12 -9.44
C HIS A 40 -3.53 -12.39 -8.26
N ILE A 41 -2.85 -11.37 -7.70
CA ILE A 41 -3.37 -10.61 -6.55
C ILE A 41 -4.65 -9.84 -6.92
N THR A 42 -5.61 -9.83 -6.01
CA THR A 42 -6.84 -9.04 -6.19
C THR A 42 -6.54 -7.55 -6.10
N PRO A 43 -7.26 -6.67 -6.83
CA PRO A 43 -6.99 -5.24 -6.83
C PRO A 43 -7.14 -4.60 -5.43
N THR A 44 -8.05 -5.11 -4.61
CA THR A 44 -8.27 -4.65 -3.24
C THR A 44 -7.12 -5.01 -2.31
N GLU A 45 -6.56 -6.21 -2.46
CA GLU A 45 -5.44 -6.67 -1.63
C GLU A 45 -4.12 -6.03 -2.06
N LEU A 46 -3.94 -5.83 -3.37
CA LEU A 46 -2.85 -5.05 -3.93
C LEU A 46 -2.78 -3.65 -3.33
N GLN A 47 -3.92 -2.95 -3.27
CA GLN A 47 -4.01 -1.63 -2.66
C GLN A 47 -3.62 -1.65 -1.18
N LYS A 48 -4.20 -2.56 -0.38
CA LYS A 48 -3.87 -2.67 1.06
C LYS A 48 -2.38 -2.92 1.29
N GLN A 49 -1.76 -3.77 0.48
CA GLN A 49 -0.36 -4.12 0.61
C GLN A 49 0.55 -2.94 0.24
N ALA A 50 0.21 -2.20 -0.82
CA ALA A 50 0.92 -0.97 -1.17
C ALA A 50 0.75 0.12 -0.10
N GLU A 51 -0.44 0.30 0.46
CA GLU A 51 -0.67 1.24 1.56
C GLU A 51 0.17 0.89 2.79
N TYR A 52 0.25 -0.40 3.14
CA TYR A 52 1.08 -0.86 4.26
C TYR A 52 2.57 -0.59 4.03
N GLU A 53 3.07 -0.95 2.84
CA GLU A 53 4.47 -0.74 2.45
C GLU A 53 4.82 0.77 2.43
N MET A 54 3.93 1.61 1.91
CA MET A 54 4.09 3.08 1.92
C MET A 54 4.25 3.63 3.35
N ILE A 55 3.35 3.25 4.26
CA ILE A 55 3.41 3.65 5.68
C ILE A 55 4.64 3.07 6.38
N SER A 56 5.11 1.90 5.96
CA SER A 56 6.28 1.26 6.52
C SER A 56 7.58 1.98 6.16
N ARG A 57 7.72 2.37 4.88
CA ARG A 57 8.92 3.02 4.31
C ARG A 57 9.05 4.49 4.71
N GLY A 58 7.93 5.21 4.81
CA GLY A 58 7.91 6.64 5.07
C GLY A 58 8.33 7.04 6.49
N PRO A 59 8.71 8.32 6.71
CA PRO A 59 9.05 8.84 8.02
C PRO A 59 7.82 8.80 8.95
N LYS A 60 7.99 8.21 10.13
CA LYS A 60 6.89 8.02 11.09
C LYS A 60 6.87 9.14 12.12
N SER A 61 5.71 9.74 12.32
CA SER A 61 5.53 10.83 13.29
C SER A 61 5.48 10.31 14.73
N ARG A 62 5.67 11.21 15.71
CA ARG A 62 5.50 10.89 17.14
C ARG A 62 4.13 10.28 17.45
N ALA A 63 3.09 10.75 16.77
CA ALA A 63 1.73 10.24 16.94
C ALA A 63 1.62 8.75 16.54
N PHE A 64 2.29 8.33 15.47
CA PHE A 64 2.33 6.93 15.04
C PHE A 64 2.80 6.01 16.17
N TYR A 65 3.93 6.34 16.80
CA TYR A 65 4.51 5.51 17.87
C TYR A 65 3.66 5.52 19.14
N ARG A 66 3.02 6.64 19.47
CA ARG A 66 2.07 6.69 20.60
C ARG A 66 0.89 5.74 20.38
N VAL A 67 0.28 5.77 19.20
CA VAL A 67 -0.83 4.87 18.85
C VAL A 67 -0.38 3.41 18.83
N GLN A 68 0.83 3.13 18.33
CA GLN A 68 1.36 1.77 18.34
C GLN A 68 1.66 1.26 19.75
N ALA A 69 2.18 2.11 20.64
CA ALA A 69 2.44 1.75 22.03
C ALA A 69 1.14 1.35 22.75
N THR A 70 0.08 2.17 22.64
CA THR A 70 -1.21 1.85 23.29
C THR A 70 -1.84 0.58 22.72
N ARG A 71 -1.77 0.38 21.40
CA ARG A 71 -2.23 -0.86 20.76
C ARG A 71 -1.47 -2.08 21.25
N ARG A 72 -0.15 -1.98 21.47
CA ARG A 72 0.65 -3.10 22.02
C ARG A 72 0.27 -3.39 23.46
N LEU A 73 0.10 -2.36 24.29
CA LEU A 73 -0.29 -2.51 25.70
C LEU A 73 -1.68 -3.16 25.87
N ILE A 74 -2.62 -2.86 24.98
CA ILE A 74 -3.98 -3.42 24.99
C ILE A 74 -4.05 -4.78 24.26
N GLY A 75 -2.94 -5.28 23.71
CA GLY A 75 -2.88 -6.55 22.98
C GLY A 75 -3.32 -6.51 21.51
N GLY A 76 -3.67 -5.33 20.99
CA GLY A 76 -4.02 -5.12 19.58
C GLY A 76 -2.85 -5.30 18.61
N GLY A 77 -1.62 -4.90 18.98
CA GLY A 77 -0.43 -5.02 18.14
C GLY A 77 -0.57 -4.38 16.75
N ASP A 78 0.18 -4.86 15.75
CA ASP A 78 0.06 -4.41 14.36
C ASP A 78 -1.11 -5.10 13.65
N ILE A 79 -2.23 -4.39 13.57
CA ILE A 79 -3.49 -4.90 13.00
C ILE A 79 -3.40 -5.07 11.47
N VAL A 80 -2.68 -4.17 10.80
CA VAL A 80 -2.63 -4.18 9.32
C VAL A 80 -1.81 -5.38 8.86
N LYS A 81 -0.63 -5.58 9.46
CA LYS A 81 0.20 -6.76 9.19
C LYS A 81 -0.54 -8.06 9.49
N LYS A 82 -1.18 -8.17 10.66
CA LYS A 82 -1.98 -9.36 11.04
C LYS A 82 -3.08 -9.68 10.03
N ARG A 83 -3.75 -8.68 9.45
CA ARG A 83 -4.81 -8.91 8.46
C ARG A 83 -4.23 -9.44 7.14
N ILE A 84 -3.17 -8.82 6.65
CA ILE A 84 -2.48 -9.24 5.43
C ILE A 84 -1.96 -10.68 5.60
N ASP A 85 -1.25 -10.97 6.69
CA ASP A 85 -0.74 -12.31 6.97
C ASP A 85 -1.89 -13.34 7.06
N LYS A 86 -3.03 -12.98 7.65
CA LYS A 86 -4.21 -13.87 7.74
C LYS A 86 -4.82 -14.15 6.37
N GLU A 87 -4.93 -13.15 5.49
CA GLU A 87 -5.44 -13.31 4.13
C GLU A 87 -4.51 -14.23 3.32
N HIS A 88 -3.19 -14.00 3.35
CA HIS A 88 -2.21 -14.88 2.70
C HIS A 88 -2.24 -16.32 3.22
N ASN A 89 -2.24 -16.52 4.54
CA ASN A 89 -2.30 -17.86 5.13
C ASN A 89 -3.61 -18.57 4.80
N LYS A 90 -4.74 -17.85 4.73
CA LYS A 90 -6.01 -18.45 4.31
C LYS A 90 -5.95 -18.91 2.85
N ALA A 91 -5.34 -18.13 1.96
CA ALA A 91 -5.15 -18.52 0.57
C ALA A 91 -4.27 -19.78 0.45
N LEU A 92 -3.12 -19.83 1.15
CA LEU A 92 -2.24 -21.00 1.18
C LEU A 92 -2.93 -22.25 1.73
N ASN A 93 -3.68 -22.12 2.82
CA ASN A 93 -4.43 -23.21 3.42
C ASN A 93 -5.56 -23.71 2.51
N ALA A 94 -6.22 -22.82 1.76
CA ALA A 94 -7.24 -23.21 0.80
C ALA A 94 -6.64 -24.01 -0.37
N VAL A 95 -5.47 -23.61 -0.85
CA VAL A 95 -4.72 -24.33 -1.90
C VAL A 95 -4.28 -25.71 -1.40
N SER A 96 -3.71 -25.82 -0.21
CA SER A 96 -3.27 -27.11 0.33
C SER A 96 -4.45 -28.08 0.57
N LEU A 97 -5.59 -27.59 1.08
CA LEU A 97 -6.82 -28.38 1.22
C LEU A 97 -7.38 -28.85 -0.14
N ALA A 98 -7.25 -28.04 -1.19
CA ALA A 98 -7.66 -28.43 -2.53
C ALA A 98 -6.72 -29.51 -3.11
N THR A 99 -5.40 -29.35 -2.96
CA THR A 99 -4.42 -30.35 -3.43
C THR A 99 -4.59 -31.70 -2.75
N ILE A 100 -4.84 -31.73 -1.44
CA ILE A 100 -5.07 -33.00 -0.71
C ILE A 100 -6.33 -33.70 -1.22
N ARG A 101 -7.40 -32.95 -1.54
CA ARG A 101 -8.65 -33.50 -2.08
C ARG A 101 -8.58 -34.01 -3.51
N GLU A 102 -7.65 -33.54 -4.32
CA GLU A 102 -7.42 -34.05 -5.68
C GLU A 102 -6.53 -35.30 -5.69
N CYS A 103 -5.92 -35.64 -4.56
CA CYS A 103 -5.08 -36.84 -4.40
C CYS A 103 -5.80 -38.05 -3.77
N ASP A 104 -7.08 -37.92 -3.37
CA ASP A 104 -7.97 -39.01 -2.93
C ASP A 104 -8.95 -39.42 -4.04
#